data_AF-A0A8T7LZB0-F1
#
_entry.id   AF-A0A8T7LZB0-F1
#
_cell.length_a   1.000
_cell.length_b   1.000
_cell.length_c   1.000
_cell.angle_alpha   90.00
_cell.angle_beta   90.00
_cell.angle_gamma   90.00
#
_symmetry.space_group_name_H-M   'P 1'
#
loop_
_entity.id
_entity.type
_entity.pdbx_description
1 polymer ?
#
loop_
_entity_poly.entity_id
_entity_poly.type
_entity_poly.pdbx_seq_one_letter_code
_entity_poly.pdbx_strand_id
1 'polypeptide(L)'
;MATRAIKNKGAMALLSAFAGLAWAGVIGFGVIYNVGVYGFWFPGRLLVYVLLLAAPALTFMPIGRMLNASWYGWLAVTGWFIFGFMLLFAAPNSTQNWQENLPSMLIFLLGLLLVIYSVSWPAFYLLGFRIYKTRVARYNMLRPHREAAFLSIYVISIFTMGALRLLNSTFIFALFLIFLAIELLILSRGKQNS
;
A
#
# COMPACT_ATOMS: atom_id res chain seq x y z
N MET A 1 14.11 -21.42 -13.95
CA MET A 1 13.60 -21.12 -12.59
C MET A 1 12.08 -20.90 -12.51
N ALA A 2 11.36 -20.72 -13.63
CA ALA A 2 9.88 -20.61 -13.68
C ALA A 2 9.13 -21.95 -13.45
N THR A 3 9.83 -23.09 -13.45
CA THR A 3 9.23 -24.44 -13.42
C THR A 3 8.85 -24.94 -12.03
N ARG A 4 9.26 -24.28 -10.92
CA ARG A 4 8.84 -24.67 -9.56
C ARG A 4 7.55 -23.98 -9.10
N ALA A 5 7.17 -22.85 -9.67
CA ALA A 5 5.99 -22.09 -9.25
C ALA A 5 4.66 -22.75 -9.67
N ILE A 6 4.66 -23.56 -10.73
CA ILE A 6 3.44 -24.16 -11.31
C ILE A 6 3.04 -25.48 -10.60
N LYS A 7 3.93 -26.10 -9.81
CA LYS A 7 3.74 -27.47 -9.31
C LYS A 7 2.76 -27.59 -8.13
N ASN A 8 2.25 -26.50 -7.54
CA ASN A 8 1.39 -26.61 -6.37
C ASN A 8 0.24 -25.59 -6.34
N LYS A 9 -0.64 -25.66 -7.35
CA LYS A 9 -1.88 -24.87 -7.41
C LYS A 9 -2.73 -24.99 -6.13
N GLY A 10 -2.75 -26.18 -5.51
CA GLY A 10 -3.44 -26.42 -4.24
C GLY A 10 -2.87 -25.61 -3.08
N ALA A 11 -1.54 -25.53 -2.95
CA ALA A 11 -0.90 -24.71 -1.93
C ALA A 11 -1.16 -23.21 -2.14
N MET A 12 -1.18 -22.72 -3.38
CA MET A 12 -1.54 -21.33 -3.68
C MET A 12 -3.01 -21.03 -3.35
N ALA A 13 -3.92 -21.95 -3.67
CA ALA A 13 -5.33 -21.82 -3.34
C ALA A 13 -5.54 -21.77 -1.82
N LEU A 14 -4.89 -22.67 -1.07
CA LEU A 14 -4.93 -22.66 0.40
C LEU A 14 -4.38 -21.35 0.97
N LEU A 15 -3.23 -20.86 0.49
CA LEU A 15 -2.68 -19.58 0.91
C LEU A 15 -3.64 -18.42 0.65
N SER A 16 -4.29 -18.39 -0.52
CA SER A 16 -5.29 -17.36 -0.82
C SER A 16 -6.52 -17.46 0.08
N ALA A 17 -6.97 -18.67 0.42
CA ALA A 17 -8.09 -18.88 1.34
C ALA A 17 -7.74 -18.41 2.76
N PHE A 18 -6.55 -18.75 3.26
CA PHE A 18 -6.08 -18.26 4.56
C PHE A 18 -5.88 -16.75 4.59
N ALA A 19 -5.35 -16.16 3.51
CA ALA A 19 -5.21 -14.71 3.40
C ALA A 19 -6.60 -14.03 3.41
N GLY A 20 -7.56 -14.55 2.64
CA GLY A 20 -8.93 -14.06 2.62
C GLY A 20 -9.62 -14.16 3.98
N LEU A 21 -9.44 -15.30 4.67
CA LEU A 21 -9.97 -15.50 6.02
C LEU A 21 -9.30 -14.57 7.05
N ALA A 22 -8.00 -14.31 6.92
CA ALA A 22 -7.30 -13.38 7.79
C ALA A 22 -7.81 -11.94 7.60
N TRP A 23 -7.99 -11.49 6.35
CA TRP A 23 -8.59 -10.18 6.04
C TRP A 23 -10.03 -10.08 6.54
N ALA A 24 -10.83 -11.13 6.34
CA ALA A 24 -12.19 -11.19 6.87
C ALA A 24 -12.20 -11.09 8.39
N GLY A 25 -11.24 -11.71 9.07
CA GLY A 25 -11.05 -11.57 10.52
C GLY A 25 -10.70 -10.14 10.93
N VAL A 26 -9.79 -9.46 10.22
CA VAL A 26 -9.47 -8.04 10.50
C VAL A 26 -10.72 -7.18 10.38
N ILE A 27 -11.51 -7.37 9.32
CA ILE A 27 -12.74 -6.59 9.11
C ILE A 27 -13.82 -6.95 10.15
N GLY A 28 -14.03 -8.24 10.38
CA GLY A 28 -15.04 -8.74 11.32
C GLY A 28 -14.79 -8.30 12.76
N PHE A 29 -13.58 -8.53 13.27
CA PHE A 29 -13.23 -8.15 14.63
C PHE A 29 -12.91 -6.66 14.73
N GLY A 30 -12.14 -6.11 13.80
CA GLY A 30 -11.70 -4.71 13.85
C GLY A 30 -12.81 -3.72 13.59
N VAL A 31 -13.59 -3.91 12.53
CA VAL A 31 -14.57 -2.92 12.06
C VAL A 31 -15.98 -3.23 12.55
N ILE A 32 -16.44 -4.48 12.36
CA ILE A 32 -17.84 -4.86 12.66
C ILE A 32 -18.06 -4.99 14.17
N TYR A 33 -17.23 -5.78 14.86
CA TYR A 33 -17.31 -5.93 16.31
C TYR A 33 -16.67 -4.75 17.06
N ASN A 34 -15.91 -3.91 16.35
CA ASN A 34 -15.19 -2.75 16.90
C ASN A 34 -14.42 -3.08 18.19
N VAL A 35 -13.53 -4.07 18.09
CA VAL A 35 -12.72 -4.50 19.24
C VAL A 35 -11.79 -3.38 19.77
N GLY A 36 -11.67 -2.26 19.06
CA GLY A 36 -10.89 -1.09 19.47
C GLY A 36 -11.38 -0.37 20.72
N VAL A 37 -12.65 -0.55 21.10
CA VAL A 37 -13.25 0.04 22.31
C VAL A 37 -12.74 -0.62 23.59
N TYR A 38 -12.33 -1.89 23.52
CA TYR A 38 -11.87 -2.63 24.70
C TYR A 38 -10.43 -2.26 25.09
N GLY A 39 -10.04 -2.60 26.32
CA GLY A 39 -8.69 -2.37 26.81
C GLY A 39 -7.61 -3.05 25.97
N PHE A 40 -6.37 -2.55 26.05
CA PHE A 40 -5.24 -3.00 25.22
C PHE A 40 -5.00 -4.53 25.28
N TRP A 41 -5.15 -5.14 26.46
CA TRP A 41 -4.93 -6.57 26.68
C TRP A 41 -6.15 -7.46 26.40
N PHE A 42 -7.23 -6.90 25.85
CA PHE A 42 -8.39 -7.69 25.50
C PHE A 42 -8.02 -8.75 24.46
N PRO A 43 -8.37 -10.05 24.66
CA PRO A 43 -7.95 -11.13 23.76
C PRO A 43 -8.34 -10.90 22.30
N GLY A 44 -9.49 -10.27 22.05
CA GLY A 44 -9.88 -9.90 20.69
C GLY A 44 -8.96 -8.87 20.04
N ARG A 45 -8.37 -7.91 20.78
CA ARG A 45 -7.42 -6.93 20.23
C ARG A 45 -6.12 -7.61 19.86
N LEU A 46 -5.63 -8.50 20.72
CA LEU A 46 -4.43 -9.31 20.46
C LEU A 46 -4.61 -10.13 19.17
N LEU A 47 -5.78 -10.74 19.00
CA LEU A 47 -6.11 -11.48 17.78
C LEU A 47 -6.11 -10.56 16.55
N VAL A 48 -6.67 -9.35 16.64
CA VAL A 48 -6.61 -8.36 15.54
C VAL A 48 -5.18 -7.92 15.24
N TYR A 49 -4.30 -7.74 16.23
CA TYR A 49 -2.88 -7.41 15.99
C TYR A 49 -2.17 -8.50 15.21
N VAL A 50 -2.38 -9.76 15.59
CA VAL A 50 -1.84 -10.91 14.88
C VAL A 50 -2.39 -10.97 13.46
N LEU A 51 -3.70 -10.76 13.27
CA LEU A 51 -4.32 -10.76 11.95
C LEU A 51 -3.83 -9.61 11.06
N LEU A 52 -3.59 -8.41 11.62
CA LEU A 52 -3.02 -7.27 10.90
C LEU A 52 -1.60 -7.51 10.39
N LEU A 53 -0.85 -8.43 11.01
CA LEU A 53 0.45 -8.88 10.51
C LEU A 53 0.30 -10.06 9.55
N ALA A 54 -0.51 -11.06 9.92
CA ALA A 54 -0.66 -12.30 9.17
C ALA A 54 -1.33 -12.08 7.80
N ALA A 55 -2.38 -11.26 7.73
CA ALA A 55 -3.11 -11.00 6.50
C ALA A 55 -2.19 -10.39 5.40
N PRO A 56 -1.51 -9.26 5.62
CA PRO A 56 -0.59 -8.73 4.62
C PRO A 56 0.64 -9.63 4.41
N ALA A 57 1.11 -10.37 5.41
CA ALA A 57 2.24 -11.29 5.21
C ALA A 57 1.87 -12.42 4.23
N LEU A 58 0.68 -13.00 4.39
CA LEU A 58 0.16 -14.04 3.51
C LEU A 58 -0.16 -13.52 2.11
N THR A 59 -0.57 -12.25 1.98
CA THR A 59 -0.85 -11.64 0.67
C THR A 59 0.44 -11.18 -0.05
N PHE A 60 1.27 -10.37 0.61
CA PHE A 60 2.33 -9.61 -0.06
C PHE A 60 3.70 -10.28 -0.03
N MET A 61 4.01 -11.16 0.94
CA MET A 61 5.29 -11.89 0.90
C MET A 61 5.39 -12.84 -0.32
N PRO A 62 4.34 -13.61 -0.69
CA PRO A 62 4.38 -14.40 -1.91
C PRO A 62 4.51 -13.54 -3.17
N ILE A 63 3.82 -12.39 -3.22
CA ILE A 63 3.91 -11.43 -4.33
C ILE A 63 5.34 -10.88 -4.44
N GLY A 64 5.97 -10.48 -3.33
CA GLY A 64 7.35 -10.01 -3.31
C GLY A 64 8.35 -11.05 -3.81
N ARG A 65 8.13 -12.33 -3.48
CA ARG A 65 8.93 -13.45 -4.03
C ARG A 65 8.74 -13.59 -5.53
N MET A 66 7.53 -13.42 -6.06
CA MET A 66 7.27 -13.44 -7.51
C MET A 66 7.93 -12.27 -8.25
N LEU A 67 7.99 -11.10 -7.61
CA LEU A 67 8.62 -9.90 -8.14
C LEU A 67 10.15 -9.87 -7.98
N ASN A 68 10.76 -10.90 -7.37
CA ASN A 68 12.17 -10.91 -6.94
C ASN A 68 12.55 -9.70 -6.04
N ALA A 69 11.58 -9.15 -5.32
CA ALA A 69 11.76 -8.03 -4.40
C ALA A 69 11.48 -8.49 -2.97
N SER A 70 12.50 -9.02 -2.28
CA SER A 70 12.36 -9.52 -0.90
C SER A 70 11.95 -8.43 0.10
N TRP A 71 12.39 -7.19 -0.14
CA TRP A 71 12.08 -6.04 0.72
C TRP A 71 10.62 -5.55 0.61
N TYR A 72 9.97 -5.80 -0.54
CA TYR A 72 8.59 -5.39 -0.78
C TYR A 72 7.62 -6.02 0.23
N GLY A 73 7.79 -7.31 0.52
CA GLY A 73 6.91 -8.02 1.46
C GLY A 73 6.93 -7.39 2.85
N TRP A 74 8.11 -7.03 3.34
CA TRP A 74 8.27 -6.37 4.64
C TRP A 74 7.65 -4.96 4.64
N LEU A 75 7.91 -4.16 3.61
CA LEU A 75 7.31 -2.82 3.47
C LEU A 75 5.78 -2.86 3.44
N ALA A 76 5.21 -3.84 2.75
CA ALA A 76 3.76 -4.01 2.70
C ALA A 76 3.21 -4.39 4.09
N VAL A 77 3.81 -5.38 4.76
CA VAL A 77 3.37 -5.81 6.10
C VAL A 77 3.44 -4.66 7.10
N THR A 78 4.55 -3.93 7.13
CA THR A 78 4.70 -2.79 8.06
C THR A 78 3.72 -1.67 7.72
N GLY A 79 3.54 -1.35 6.43
CA GLY A 79 2.57 -0.34 5.99
C GLY A 79 1.14 -0.66 6.39
N TRP A 80 0.68 -1.87 6.07
CA TRP A 80 -0.67 -2.34 6.41
C TRP A 80 -0.88 -2.46 7.92
N PHE A 81 0.13 -2.89 8.67
CA PHE A 81 0.06 -2.91 10.13
C PHE A 81 -0.07 -1.51 10.71
N ILE A 82 0.80 -0.57 10.33
CA ILE A 82 0.75 0.82 10.81
C ILE A 82 -0.59 1.46 10.46
N PHE A 83 -1.02 1.31 9.20
CA PHE A 83 -2.28 1.87 8.72
C PHE A 83 -3.48 1.27 9.46
N GLY A 84 -3.57 -0.06 9.52
CA GLY A 84 -4.68 -0.76 10.18
C GLY A 84 -4.70 -0.51 11.69
N PHE A 85 -3.55 -0.44 12.33
CA PHE A 85 -3.44 -0.10 13.75
C PHE A 85 -3.95 1.31 14.02
N MET A 86 -3.50 2.30 13.25
CA MET A 86 -3.97 3.67 13.38
C MET A 86 -5.47 3.78 13.10
N LEU A 87 -5.98 3.10 12.08
CA LEU A 87 -7.40 3.14 11.71
C LEU A 87 -8.30 2.53 12.78
N LEU A 88 -7.91 1.39 13.36
CA LEU A 88 -8.76 0.64 14.29
C LEU A 88 -8.62 1.06 15.75
N PHE A 89 -7.48 1.63 16.14
CA PHE A 89 -7.14 1.80 17.56
C PHE A 89 -6.68 3.18 17.96
N ALA A 90 -6.14 3.96 17.03
CA ALA A 90 -5.52 5.24 17.31
C ALA A 90 -5.99 6.32 16.32
N ALA A 91 -7.27 6.23 15.91
CA ALA A 91 -7.86 7.19 15.00
C ALA A 91 -7.71 8.61 15.59
N PRO A 92 -7.29 9.61 14.81
CA PRO A 92 -7.11 10.97 15.31
C PRO A 92 -8.41 11.49 15.94
N ASN A 93 -8.35 11.93 17.20
CA ASN A 93 -9.52 12.48 17.87
C ASN A 93 -9.87 13.83 17.23
N SER A 94 -11.08 13.94 16.68
CA SER A 94 -11.58 15.18 16.06
C SER A 94 -11.71 16.35 17.05
N THR A 95 -11.64 16.07 18.36
CA THR A 95 -11.76 17.04 19.45
C THR A 95 -10.43 17.63 19.91
N GLN A 96 -9.29 17.06 19.51
CA GLN A 96 -7.96 17.56 19.87
C GLN A 96 -7.46 18.60 18.87
N ASN A 97 -6.70 19.58 19.37
CA ASN A 97 -6.10 20.62 18.54
C ASN A 97 -5.18 19.99 17.48
N TRP A 98 -5.12 20.62 16.29
CA TRP A 98 -4.34 20.12 15.14
C TRP A 98 -2.88 19.76 15.47
N GLN A 99 -2.24 20.55 16.34
CA GLN A 99 -0.85 20.35 16.75
C GLN A 99 -0.64 19.10 17.60
N GLU A 100 -1.59 18.77 18.47
CA GLU A 100 -1.55 17.57 19.32
C GLU A 100 -1.76 16.29 18.50
N ASN A 101 -2.54 16.40 17.42
CA ASN A 101 -2.81 15.30 16.49
C ASN A 101 -1.74 15.11 15.40
N LEU A 102 -0.81 16.05 15.24
CA LEU A 102 0.15 16.04 14.14
C LEU A 102 0.99 14.75 14.07
N PRO A 103 1.56 14.22 15.17
CA PRO A 103 2.34 12.98 15.11
C PRO A 103 1.49 11.77 14.67
N SER A 104 0.30 11.62 15.24
CA SER A 104 -0.63 10.53 14.89
C SER A 104 -1.06 10.62 13.43
N MET A 105 -1.33 11.84 12.94
CA MET A 105 -1.67 12.09 11.54
C MET A 105 -0.50 11.75 10.60
N LEU A 106 0.73 12.10 10.95
CA LEU A 106 1.91 11.76 10.14
C LEU A 106 2.13 10.25 10.07
N ILE A 107 1.97 9.54 11.19
CA ILE A 107 2.10 8.07 11.20
C ILE A 107 0.98 7.42 10.38
N PHE A 108 -0.25 7.93 10.47
CA PHE A 108 -1.36 7.48 9.64
C PHE A 108 -1.08 7.69 8.14
N LEU A 109 -0.62 8.89 7.77
CA LEU A 109 -0.24 9.22 6.39
C LEU A 109 0.90 8.34 5.87
N LEU A 110 1.90 8.05 6.71
CA LEU A 110 3.00 7.16 6.38
C LEU A 110 2.51 5.72 6.16
N GLY A 111 1.61 5.22 7.01
CA GLY A 111 0.96 3.93 6.82
C GLY A 111 0.19 3.89 5.49
N LEU A 112 -0.62 4.91 5.23
CA LEU A 112 -1.40 5.04 3.99
C LEU A 112 -0.49 5.11 2.75
N LEU A 113 0.64 5.81 2.83
CA LEU A 113 1.67 5.83 1.77
C LEU A 113 2.13 4.43 1.42
N LEU A 114 2.56 3.69 2.44
CA LEU A 114 3.11 2.35 2.26
C LEU A 114 2.05 1.38 1.73
N VAL A 115 0.80 1.51 2.19
CA VAL A 115 -0.33 0.73 1.69
C VAL A 115 -0.55 0.99 0.20
N ILE A 116 -0.70 2.26 -0.21
CA ILE A 116 -0.93 2.62 -1.61
C ILE A 116 0.24 2.17 -2.47
N TYR A 117 1.47 2.46 -2.03
CA TYR A 117 2.68 2.02 -2.73
C TYR A 117 2.72 0.50 -2.89
N SER A 118 2.38 -0.25 -1.83
CA SER A 118 2.37 -1.71 -1.86
C SER A 118 1.36 -2.27 -2.85
N VAL A 119 0.18 -1.66 -2.98
CA VAL A 119 -0.87 -2.13 -3.91
C VAL A 119 -0.55 -1.70 -5.35
N SER A 120 -0.05 -0.48 -5.55
CA SER A 120 0.21 0.08 -6.87
C SER A 120 1.41 -0.56 -7.57
N TRP A 121 2.47 -0.92 -6.86
CA TRP A 121 3.67 -1.48 -7.47
C TRP A 121 3.42 -2.79 -8.27
N PRO A 122 2.79 -3.85 -7.73
CA PRO A 122 2.46 -5.02 -8.54
C PRO A 122 1.50 -4.69 -9.68
N ALA A 123 0.57 -3.74 -9.50
CA ALA A 123 -0.34 -3.32 -10.56
C ALA A 123 0.41 -2.68 -11.75
N PHE A 124 1.33 -1.75 -11.49
CA PHE A 124 2.16 -1.14 -12.53
C PHE A 124 3.14 -2.13 -13.15
N TYR A 125 3.66 -3.09 -12.37
CA TYR A 125 4.47 -4.16 -12.91
C TYR A 125 3.68 -4.99 -13.94
N LEU A 126 2.45 -5.41 -13.61
CA LEU A 126 1.58 -6.15 -14.53
C LEU A 126 1.19 -5.34 -15.76
N LEU A 127 0.90 -4.04 -15.60
CA LEU A 127 0.61 -3.13 -16.72
C LEU A 127 1.82 -3.00 -17.65
N GLY A 128 3.02 -2.84 -17.11
CA GLY A 128 4.26 -2.82 -17.89
C GLY A 128 4.46 -4.09 -18.72
N PHE A 129 4.20 -5.26 -18.14
CA PHE A 129 4.28 -6.54 -18.87
C PHE A 129 3.29 -6.63 -20.04
N ARG A 130 2.09 -6.06 -19.88
CA ARG A 130 1.04 -6.10 -20.92
C ARG A 130 1.28 -5.11 -22.05
N ILE A 131 1.87 -3.95 -21.74
CA ILE A 131 2.03 -2.84 -22.70
C ILE A 131 3.35 -2.98 -23.50
N TYR A 132 4.44 -3.44 -22.88
CA TYR A 132 5.76 -3.48 -23.55
C TYR A 132 6.01 -4.77 -24.33
N LYS A 133 6.10 -4.65 -25.66
CA LYS A 133 6.41 -5.79 -26.56
C LYS A 133 7.90 -6.18 -26.57
N THR A 134 8.83 -5.29 -26.23
CA THR A 134 10.28 -5.55 -26.25
C THR A 134 10.80 -6.16 -24.94
N ARG A 135 11.61 -7.23 -25.01
CA ARG A 135 12.12 -7.93 -23.81
C ARG A 135 12.96 -7.03 -22.88
N VAL A 136 13.74 -6.11 -23.42
CA VAL A 136 14.59 -5.18 -22.64
C VAL A 136 13.74 -4.21 -21.81
N ALA A 137 12.63 -3.72 -22.36
CA ALA A 137 11.69 -2.84 -21.66
C ALA A 137 10.86 -3.56 -20.59
N ARG A 138 10.59 -4.87 -20.77
CA ARG A 138 9.81 -5.68 -19.80
C ARG A 138 10.53 -5.96 -18.48
N TYR A 139 11.87 -5.94 -18.48
CA TYR A 139 12.67 -6.24 -17.28
C TYR A 139 13.19 -5.00 -16.55
N ASN A 140 12.84 -3.79 -16.99
CA ASN A 140 13.24 -2.58 -16.28
C ASN A 140 12.37 -2.38 -15.02
N MET A 141 12.81 -2.98 -13.92
CA MET A 141 12.08 -2.97 -12.64
C MET A 141 11.94 -1.57 -12.03
N LEU A 142 12.86 -0.65 -12.32
CA LEU A 142 12.91 0.70 -11.72
C LEU A 142 11.72 1.58 -12.14
N ARG A 143 11.11 1.33 -13.30
CA ARG A 143 10.01 2.15 -13.80
C ARG A 143 8.70 1.93 -13.01
N PRO A 144 8.20 0.68 -12.83
CA PRO A 144 7.03 0.42 -11.99
C PRO A 144 7.15 0.96 -10.56
N HIS A 145 8.36 0.90 -9.98
CA HIS A 145 8.64 1.49 -8.67
C HIS A 145 8.35 2.99 -8.63
N ARG A 146 8.85 3.72 -9.64
CA ARG A 146 8.66 5.16 -9.73
C ARG A 146 7.19 5.53 -9.93
N GLU A 147 6.49 4.83 -10.81
CA GLU A 147 5.07 5.05 -11.07
C GLU A 147 4.22 4.81 -9.81
N ALA A 148 4.54 3.75 -9.05
CA ALA A 148 3.89 3.47 -7.77
C ALA A 148 4.19 4.54 -6.70
N ALA A 149 5.44 5.02 -6.63
CA ALA A 149 5.82 6.09 -5.71
C ALA A 149 5.07 7.39 -6.05
N PHE A 150 5.02 7.79 -7.33
CA PHE A 150 4.29 8.98 -7.76
C PHE A 150 2.80 8.91 -7.43
N LEU A 151 2.16 7.76 -7.67
CA LEU A 151 0.75 7.58 -7.31
C LEU A 151 0.55 7.70 -5.80
N SER A 152 1.40 7.07 -4.99
CA SER A 152 1.28 7.14 -3.53
C SER A 152 1.43 8.56 -2.99
N ILE A 153 2.41 9.32 -3.48
CA ILE A 153 2.61 10.72 -3.08
C ILE A 153 1.42 11.58 -3.55
N TYR A 154 0.95 11.40 -4.77
CA TYR A 154 -0.20 12.14 -5.30
C TYR A 154 -1.44 11.97 -4.42
N VAL A 155 -1.79 10.73 -4.05
CA VAL A 155 -2.95 10.45 -3.19
C VAL A 155 -2.79 11.05 -1.79
N ILE A 156 -1.58 11.01 -1.22
CA ILE A 156 -1.31 11.64 0.10
C ILE A 156 -1.38 13.16 0.03
N SER A 157 -0.91 13.76 -1.06
CA SER A 157 -1.03 15.20 -1.26
C SER A 157 -2.50 15.62 -1.28
N ILE A 158 -3.36 14.86 -1.97
CA ILE A 158 -4.81 15.08 -1.95
C ILE A 158 -5.35 14.93 -0.52
N PHE A 159 -4.99 13.87 0.18
CA PHE A 159 -5.49 13.64 1.54
C PHE A 159 -5.06 14.75 2.51
N THR A 160 -3.79 15.19 2.42
CA THR A 160 -3.25 16.30 3.20
C THR A 160 -3.96 17.61 2.88
N MET A 161 -4.22 17.91 1.61
CA MET A 161 -5.02 19.08 1.20
C MET A 161 -6.45 19.01 1.73
N GLY A 162 -7.06 17.81 1.71
CA GLY A 162 -8.36 17.52 2.33
C GLY A 162 -8.37 17.84 3.82
N ALA A 163 -7.38 17.34 4.56
CA ALA A 163 -7.23 17.58 5.99
C ALA A 163 -7.05 19.07 6.31
N LEU A 164 -6.32 19.81 5.46
CA LEU A 164 -6.13 21.26 5.59
C LEU A 164 -7.32 22.09 5.10
N ARG A 165 -8.41 21.45 4.61
CA ARG A 165 -9.55 22.11 3.96
C ARG A 165 -9.17 22.98 2.76
N LEU A 166 -8.03 22.70 2.15
CA LEU A 166 -7.53 23.35 0.93
C LEU A 166 -7.97 22.59 -0.33
N LEU A 167 -8.80 21.56 -0.18
CA LEU A 167 -9.18 20.69 -1.27
C LEU A 167 -10.12 21.42 -2.23
N ASN A 168 -9.58 21.76 -3.40
CA ASN A 168 -10.30 22.36 -4.51
C ASN A 168 -10.00 21.55 -5.77
N SER A 169 -10.99 21.38 -6.66
CA SER A 169 -10.82 20.73 -7.96
C SER A 169 -9.64 21.32 -8.75
N THR A 170 -9.43 22.63 -8.65
CA THR A 170 -8.30 23.31 -9.29
C THR A 170 -6.95 22.81 -8.76
N PHE A 171 -6.80 22.63 -7.44
CA PHE A 171 -5.55 22.15 -6.86
C PHE A 171 -5.30 20.67 -7.18
N ILE A 172 -6.35 19.83 -7.22
CA ILE A 172 -6.24 18.44 -7.62
C ILE A 172 -5.76 18.32 -9.07
N PHE A 173 -6.34 19.13 -9.97
CA PHE A 173 -5.95 19.17 -11.38
C PHE A 173 -4.53 19.71 -11.56
N ALA A 174 -4.17 20.78 -10.85
CA ALA A 174 -2.82 21.33 -10.88
C ALA A 174 -1.77 20.31 -10.40
N LEU A 175 -2.03 19.61 -9.29
CA LEU A 175 -1.17 18.52 -8.83
C LEU A 175 -1.02 17.44 -9.91
N PHE A 176 -2.14 16.99 -10.49
CA PHE A 176 -2.10 15.99 -11.55
C PHE A 176 -1.22 16.43 -12.73
N LEU A 177 -1.36 17.67 -13.19
CA LEU A 177 -0.52 18.23 -14.25
C LEU A 177 0.96 18.30 -13.88
N ILE A 178 1.29 18.68 -12.63
CA ILE A 178 2.67 18.71 -12.14
C ILE A 178 3.27 17.31 -12.18
N PHE A 179 2.59 16.30 -11.64
CA PHE A 179 3.07 14.92 -11.67
C PHE A 179 3.21 14.39 -13.10
N LEU A 180 2.26 14.71 -13.99
CA LEU A 180 2.31 14.35 -15.40
C LEU A 180 3.51 15.01 -16.10
N ALA A 181 3.76 16.30 -15.84
CA ALA A 181 4.90 17.02 -16.39
C ALA A 181 6.23 16.43 -15.90
N ILE A 182 6.34 16.10 -14.60
CA ILE A 182 7.53 15.45 -14.04
C ILE A 182 7.77 14.10 -14.72
N GLU A 183 6.74 13.27 -14.87
CA GLU A 183 6.88 11.96 -15.52
C GLU A 183 7.29 12.11 -16.99
N LEU A 184 6.71 13.07 -17.73
CA LEU A 184 7.10 13.38 -19.12
C LEU A 184 8.55 13.87 -19.22
N LEU A 185 9.00 14.73 -18.31
CA LEU A 185 10.39 15.22 -18.27
C LEU A 185 11.38 14.08 -18.04
N ILE A 186 11.05 13.16 -17.12
CA ILE A 186 11.88 12.00 -16.84
C ILE A 186 11.92 11.05 -18.04
N LEU A 187 10.78 10.81 -18.68
CA LEU A 187 10.71 9.99 -19.90
C LEU A 187 11.49 10.60 -21.07
N SER A 188 11.45 11.93 -21.20
CA SER A 188 12.19 12.68 -22.22
C SER A 188 13.71 12.51 -22.07
N ARG A 189 14.23 12.67 -20.84
CA ARG A 189 15.67 12.49 -20.54
C ARG A 189 16.14 11.05 -20.74
N GLY A 190 15.28 10.06 -20.43
CA GLY A 190 15.62 8.64 -20.61
C GLY A 190 15.87 8.23 -22.07
N LYS A 191 15.37 9.00 -23.04
CA LYS A 191 15.54 8.73 -24.48
C LYS A 191 16.84 9.30 -25.08
N GLN A 192 17.52 10.23 -24.40
CA GLN A 192 18.77 10.83 -24.89
C GLN A 192 20.04 10.03 -24.54
N ASN A 193 19.95 9.08 -23.60
CA ASN A 193 21.09 8.28 -23.11
C ASN A 193 21.09 6.83 -23.64
N SER A 194 20.30 6.52 -24.67
CA SER A 194 20.25 5.21 -25.35
C SER A 194 20.53 5.38 -26.83
#